data_AF-A0A7C5Q8H4-F1
#
_entry.id   AF-A0A7C5Q8H4-F1
#
_cell.length_a   1.000
_cell.length_b   1.000
_cell.length_c   1.000
_cell.angle_alpha   90.00
_cell.angle_beta   90.00
_cell.angle_gamma   90.00
#
_symmetry.space_group_name_H-M   'P 1'
#
loop_
_entity.id
_entity.type
_entity.pdbx_description
1 polymer ?
#
loop_
_entity_poly.entity_id
_entity_poly.type
_entity_poly.pdbx_seq_one_letter_code
_entity_poly.pdbx_strand_id
1 'polypeptide(L)'
;MRELFFPELKFYRLHKMARAIHLDAGLRERYRKDPEAVMKEFELTEDEKKLVRSKDPAKMFNAGVSPYAIFFLIWEAEGWVFLPPERQTLYRA
;
A
#
# COMPACT_ATOMS: atom_id res chain seq x y z
N MET A 1 -25.24 -2.75 -3.37
CA MET A 1 -23.87 -2.59 -3.90
C MET A 1 -23.51 -1.12 -3.65
N ARG A 2 -22.50 -0.81 -2.83
CA ARG A 2 -22.05 0.58 -2.67
C ARG A 2 -21.43 1.02 -4.01
N GLU A 3 -21.83 2.17 -4.54
CA GLU A 3 -21.09 2.80 -5.63
C GLU A 3 -19.69 3.17 -5.11
N LEU A 4 -18.71 2.35 -5.44
CA LEU A 4 -17.31 2.63 -5.14
C LEU A 4 -16.84 3.72 -6.09
N PHE A 5 -16.90 4.98 -5.65
CA PHE A 5 -16.20 6.07 -6.33
C PHE A 5 -14.71 5.90 -6.11
N PHE A 6 -14.00 5.63 -7.18
CA PHE A 6 -12.70 5.05 -7.07
C PHE A 6 -11.65 5.82 -7.88
N PRO A 7 -10.54 6.24 -7.25
CA PRO A 7 -10.22 6.13 -5.82
C PRO A 7 -11.07 7.06 -4.93
N GLU A 8 -11.36 6.64 -3.69
CA GLU A 8 -12.01 7.53 -2.71
C GLU A 8 -11.03 8.63 -2.28
N LEU A 9 -11.47 9.89 -2.36
CA LEU A 9 -10.66 11.07 -2.01
C LEU A 9 -10.16 11.04 -0.56
N LYS A 10 -10.87 10.36 0.35
CA LYS A 10 -10.48 10.23 1.76
C LYS A 10 -9.10 9.55 1.95
N PHE A 11 -8.65 8.76 0.98
CA PHE A 11 -7.34 8.07 1.00
C PHE A 11 -6.29 8.71 0.10
N TYR A 12 -6.46 9.98 -0.25
CA TYR A 12 -5.55 10.66 -1.15
C TYR A 12 -4.07 10.61 -0.68
N ARG A 13 -3.80 10.69 0.63
CA ARG A 13 -2.42 10.67 1.17
C ARG A 13 -1.80 9.29 1.03
N LEU A 14 -2.55 8.25 1.38
CA LEU A 14 -2.14 6.87 1.14
C LEU A 14 -1.86 6.63 -0.35
N HIS A 15 -2.74 7.08 -1.26
CA HIS A 15 -2.53 6.92 -2.71
C HIS A 15 -1.28 7.67 -3.21
N LYS A 16 -1.03 8.88 -2.70
CA LYS A 16 0.18 9.65 -3.00
C LYS A 16 1.44 8.93 -2.51
N MET A 17 1.42 8.41 -1.29
CA MET A 17 2.52 7.62 -0.73
C MET A 17 2.78 6.36 -1.55
N ALA A 18 1.74 5.59 -1.86
CA ALA A 18 1.86 4.38 -2.67
C ALA A 18 2.45 4.68 -4.06
N ARG A 19 2.01 5.76 -4.71
CA ARG A 19 2.57 6.18 -6.00
C ARG A 19 4.03 6.62 -5.89
N ALA A 20 4.41 7.33 -4.81
CA ALA A 20 5.80 7.69 -4.58
C ALA A 20 6.69 6.46 -4.37
N ILE A 21 6.21 5.49 -3.58
CA ILE A 21 6.88 4.19 -3.36
C ILE A 21 7.11 3.47 -4.69
N HIS A 22 6.15 3.50 -5.62
CA HIS A 22 6.33 2.89 -6.95
C HIS A 22 7.43 3.58 -7.77
N LEU A 23 7.54 4.90 -7.68
CA LEU A 23 8.46 5.69 -8.50
C LEU A 23 9.88 5.78 -7.93
N ASP A 24 10.05 5.64 -6.61
CA ASP A 24 11.32 5.87 -5.93
C ASP A 24 11.82 4.62 -5.19
N ALA A 25 12.90 4.02 -5.72
CA ALA A 25 13.55 2.85 -5.12
C ALA A 25 14.15 3.13 -3.73
N GLY A 26 14.71 4.32 -3.51
CA GLY A 26 15.24 4.73 -2.21
C GLY A 26 14.13 4.87 -1.18
N LEU A 27 12.98 5.43 -1.57
CA LEU A 27 11.80 5.47 -0.71
C LEU A 27 11.31 4.07 -0.35
N ARG A 28 11.30 3.11 -1.28
CA ARG A 28 10.98 1.70 -0.98
C ARG A 28 11.91 1.11 0.07
N GLU A 29 13.21 1.37 -0.04
CA GLU A 29 14.19 0.90 0.96
C GLU A 29 13.96 1.54 2.32
N ARG A 30 13.68 2.84 2.38
CA ARG A 30 13.34 3.52 3.64
C ARG A 30 12.05 2.95 4.24
N TYR A 31 11.02 2.74 3.43
CA TYR A 31 9.76 2.15 3.87
C TYR A 31 9.94 0.75 4.44
N ARG A 32 10.79 -0.10 3.84
CA ARG A 32 11.10 -1.44 4.37
C ARG A 32 11.82 -1.41 5.71
N LYS A 33 12.62 -0.37 5.97
CA LYS A 33 13.37 -0.21 7.22
C LYS A 33 12.51 0.38 8.33
N ASP A 34 11.75 1.43 8.02
CA ASP A 34 10.88 2.15 8.95
C ASP A 34 9.62 2.66 8.24
N PRO A 35 8.57 1.82 8.14
CA PRO A 35 7.33 2.23 7.48
C PRO A 35 6.61 3.33 8.26
N GLU A 36 6.77 3.42 9.58
CA GLU A 36 6.12 4.46 10.40
C GLU A 36 6.66 5.85 10.09
N ALA A 37 7.99 5.98 9.97
CA ALA A 37 8.62 7.22 9.55
C ALA A 37 8.11 7.68 8.18
N VAL A 38 8.03 6.77 7.20
CA VAL A 38 7.52 7.10 5.86
C VAL A 38 6.04 7.47 5.91
N MET A 39 5.20 6.73 6.64
CA MET A 39 3.78 7.09 6.80
C MET A 39 3.60 8.46 7.45
N LYS A 40 4.50 8.85 8.37
CA LYS A 40 4.52 10.18 8.98
C LYS A 40 4.93 11.27 7.98
N GLU A 41 5.93 11.03 7.12
CA GLU A 41 6.36 11.97 6.07
C GLU A 41 5.23 12.32 5.10
N PHE A 42 4.34 11.37 4.81
CA PHE A 42 3.18 11.56 3.93
C PHE A 42 1.91 11.98 4.70
N GLU A 43 2.03 12.24 6.00
CA GLU A 43 0.94 12.72 6.86
C GLU A 43 -0.30 11.81 6.84
N LEU A 44 -0.10 10.49 6.75
CA LEU A 44 -1.22 9.55 6.77
C LEU A 44 -2.02 9.73 8.07
N THR A 45 -3.34 9.72 7.92
CA THR A 45 -4.27 9.63 9.06
C THR A 45 -4.13 8.28 9.76
N GLU A 46 -4.57 8.16 11.02
CA GLU A 46 -4.50 6.87 11.72
C GLU A 46 -5.33 5.77 11.03
N ASP A 47 -6.41 6.12 10.33
CA ASP A 47 -7.18 5.15 9.56
C ASP A 47 -6.42 4.65 8.33
N GLU A 48 -5.74 5.54 7.61
CA GLU A 48 -4.83 5.15 6.51
C GLU A 48 -3.68 4.29 7.03
N LYS A 49 -3.05 4.67 8.15
CA LYS A 49 -1.96 3.87 8.75
C LYS A 49 -2.45 2.49 9.17
N LYS A 50 -3.65 2.37 9.76
CA LYS A 50 -4.24 1.05 10.11
C LYS A 50 -4.42 0.16 8.89
N LEU A 51 -4.78 0.71 7.73
CA LEU A 51 -4.90 -0.04 6.48
C LEU A 51 -3.53 -0.49 5.95
N VAL A 52 -2.53 0.38 6.00
CA VAL A 52 -1.16 0.03 5.59
C VAL A 52 -0.58 -1.04 6.51
N ARG A 53 -0.70 -0.87 7.84
CA ARG A 53 -0.24 -1.82 8.86
C ARG A 53 -0.92 -3.18 8.75
N SER A 54 -2.17 -3.25 8.32
CA SER A 54 -2.90 -4.52 8.27
C SER A 54 -2.35 -5.49 7.22
N LYS A 55 -1.58 -5.00 6.23
CA LYS A 55 -1.04 -5.79 5.11
C LYS A 55 -2.09 -6.70 4.46
N ASP A 56 -3.33 -6.22 4.40
CA ASP A 56 -4.51 -6.97 3.97
C ASP A 56 -5.13 -6.25 2.77
N PRO A 57 -4.83 -6.70 1.53
CA PRO A 57 -5.33 -6.04 0.33
C PRO A 57 -6.85 -6.13 0.18
N ALA A 58 -7.50 -7.17 0.72
CA ALA A 58 -8.95 -7.29 0.67
C ALA A 58 -9.60 -6.22 1.57
N LYS A 59 -9.06 -6.03 2.78
CA LYS A 59 -9.49 -4.96 3.69
C LYS A 59 -9.27 -3.58 3.09
N MET A 60 -8.13 -3.35 2.45
CA MET A 60 -7.83 -2.08 1.76
C MET A 60 -8.80 -1.80 0.61
N PHE A 61 -9.07 -2.81 -0.23
CA PHE A 61 -10.00 -2.69 -1.36
C PHE A 61 -11.41 -2.38 -0.88
N ASN A 62 -11.91 -3.13 0.11
CA ASN A 62 -13.22 -2.93 0.71
C ASN A 62 -13.37 -1.55 1.38
N ALA A 63 -12.26 -0.96 1.84
CA ALA A 63 -12.26 0.38 2.41
C ALA A 63 -12.40 1.48 1.34
N GLY A 64 -11.97 1.21 0.09
CA GLY A 64 -11.95 2.15 -1.05
C GLY A 64 -10.55 2.52 -1.57
N VAL A 65 -9.50 1.76 -1.22
CA VAL A 65 -8.10 2.02 -1.65
C VAL A 65 -7.80 1.41 -3.02
N SER A 66 -7.12 2.16 -3.89
CA SER A 66 -6.69 1.77 -5.26
C SER A 66 -6.08 0.37 -5.42
N PRO A 67 -6.52 -0.55 -6.33
CA PRO A 67 -5.78 -1.79 -6.56
C PRO A 67 -4.33 -1.54 -6.93
N TYR A 68 -4.04 -0.47 -7.69
CA TYR A 68 -2.67 -0.09 -8.00
C TYR A 68 -1.91 0.36 -6.75
N ALA A 69 -2.53 1.17 -5.88
CA ALA A 69 -1.91 1.56 -4.61
C ALA A 69 -1.68 0.37 -3.68
N ILE A 70 -2.61 -0.58 -3.65
CA ILE A 70 -2.49 -1.84 -2.92
C ILE A 70 -1.31 -2.65 -3.47
N PHE A 71 -1.21 -2.79 -4.80
CA PHE A 71 -0.09 -3.48 -5.44
C PHE A 71 1.26 -2.86 -5.05
N PHE A 72 1.37 -1.53 -5.12
CA PHE A 72 2.60 -0.83 -4.74
C PHE A 72 2.95 -1.00 -3.27
N LEU A 73 1.97 -1.01 -2.36
CA LEU A 73 2.21 -1.12 -0.93
C LEU A 73 2.49 -2.55 -0.46
N ILE A 74 1.78 -3.54 -1.02
CA ILE A 74 1.86 -4.93 -0.55
C ILE A 74 2.95 -5.70 -1.28
N TRP A 75 3.09 -5.53 -2.60
CA TRP A 75 4.05 -6.30 -3.38
C TRP A 75 5.34 -5.54 -3.64
N GLU A 76 5.28 -4.29 -4.09
CA GLU A 76 6.51 -3.56 -4.42
C GLU A 76 7.26 -3.06 -3.18
N ALA A 77 6.54 -2.43 -2.24
CA ALA A 77 7.16 -1.86 -1.05
C ALA A 77 7.79 -2.96 -0.19
N GLU A 78 7.11 -4.09 0.00
CA GLU A 78 7.65 -5.25 0.72
C GLU A 78 8.73 -6.01 -0.08
N GLY A 79 8.89 -5.70 -1.37
CA GLY A 79 9.89 -6.29 -2.26
C GLY A 79 9.52 -7.67 -2.80
N TRP A 80 8.27 -8.09 -2.66
CA TRP A 80 7.80 -9.40 -3.12
C TRP A 80 7.84 -9.51 -4.65
N VAL A 81 7.63 -8.42 -5.38
CA VAL A 81 7.78 -8.40 -6.86
C VAL A 81 9.16 -8.84 -7.34
N PHE A 82 10.18 -8.78 -6.49
CA PHE A 82 11.55 -9.19 -6.81
C PHE A 82 11.84 -10.65 -6.44
N LEU A 83 10.88 -11.36 -5.86
CA LEU A 83 10.97 -12.79 -5.58
C LEU A 83 10.51 -13.61 -6.79
N PRO A 84 10.87 -14.90 -6.88
CA PRO A 84 10.28 -15.81 -7.87
C PRO A 84 8.74 -15.82 -7.81
N PRO A 85 8.02 -15.98 -8.95
CA PRO A 85 6.55 -15.89 -9.02
C PRO A 85 5.80 -16.74 -7.99
N GLU A 86 6.29 -17.93 -7.69
CA GLU A 86 5.73 -18.85 -6.71
C GLU A 86 5.76 -18.32 -5.26
N ARG A 87 6.57 -17.29 -4.99
CA ARG A 87 6.67 -16.60 -3.71
C ARG A 87 5.93 -15.25 -3.69
N GLN A 88 5.33 -14.84 -4.82
CA GLN A 88 4.57 -13.59 -4.92
C GLN A 88 3.09 -13.74 -4.55
N THR A 89 2.65 -14.93 -4.12
CA THR A 89 1.26 -15.20 -3.75
C THR A 89 1.02 -14.90 -2.27
N LEU A 90 -0.03 -14.12 -1.99
CA LEU A 90 -0.50 -13.88 -0.61
C LEU A 90 -1.20 -15.10 -0.02
N TYR A 91 -2.03 -15.75 -0.83
CA TYR A 91 -2.80 -16.91 -0.43
C TYR A 91 -2.08 -18.15 -0.95
N ARG A 92 -1.45 -18.88 -0.05
CA ARG A 92 -0.91 -20.21 -0.36
C ARG A 92 -2.05 -21.21 -0.23
N ALA A 93 -2.18 -22.08 -1.24
CA ALA A 93 -3.08 -23.22 -1.22
C ALA A 93 -2.55 -24.31 -0.27
#